data_AF-F8NM45-F1
#
_entry.id   AF-F8NM45-F1
#
_cell.length_a   1.000
_cell.length_b   1.000
_cell.length_c   1.000
_cell.angle_alpha   90.00
_cell.angle_beta   90.00
_cell.angle_gamma   90.00
#
_symmetry.space_group_name_H-M   'P 1'
#
loop_
_entity.id
_entity.type
_entity.pdbx_description
1 polymer ?
#
loop_
_entity_poly.entity_id
_entity_poly.type
_entity_poly.pdbx_seq_one_letter_code
_entity_poly.pdbx_strand_id
1 'polypeptide(L)'
;MKLALTSFLPAFLWVTATLATEAESPNVVRIHHRVAHPNLPVVPFVERGTIVLPDSSNTRAGSVPSSISLVPSESIQDDLASFSEDIPPNLEGAMYQIALEHPGDEDESQWAVSIVKTCLLPESTSDTLVLHFSASGKPFTLDYFVSPVPHDGACPQSKSNDSTPIYPTLKDTQVILRPARLPPLPELRTPPPLTPQGEPVQPIAEKSFIQKYWIYVVILLGAILMSGPQEEPQKGGGGGAKTD
;
A
#
# COMPACT_ATOMS: atom_id res chain seq x y z
N MET A 1 -35.52 26.56 -76.03
CA MET A 1 -34.76 25.31 -75.81
C MET A 1 -33.66 25.62 -74.80
N LYS A 2 -33.49 25.02 -73.63
CA LYS A 2 -34.18 23.95 -72.87
C LYS A 2 -34.00 24.30 -71.38
N LEU A 3 -35.06 24.16 -70.60
CA LEU A 3 -35.03 24.16 -69.13
C LEU A 3 -34.37 22.87 -68.64
N ALA A 4 -33.52 22.94 -67.61
CA ALA A 4 -33.08 21.78 -66.85
C ALA A 4 -33.29 22.05 -65.36
N LEU A 5 -34.35 21.42 -64.83
CA LEU A 5 -34.65 21.28 -63.42
C LEU A 5 -33.80 20.12 -62.88
N THR A 6 -32.97 20.35 -61.87
CA THR A 6 -32.30 19.26 -61.13
C THR A 6 -32.69 19.31 -59.67
N SER A 7 -33.45 18.28 -59.29
CA SER A 7 -33.95 17.95 -57.96
C SER A 7 -32.80 17.61 -57.00
N PHE A 8 -32.76 18.23 -55.82
CA PHE A 8 -31.88 17.88 -54.72
C PHE A 8 -32.70 17.14 -53.64
N LEU A 9 -32.40 15.86 -53.43
CA LEU A 9 -32.89 15.04 -52.32
C LEU A 9 -32.01 15.26 -51.08
N PRO A 10 -32.59 15.38 -49.86
CA PRO A 10 -31.80 15.47 -48.64
C PRO A 10 -31.34 14.09 -48.17
N ALA A 11 -30.04 13.93 -47.96
CA ALA A 11 -29.46 12.74 -47.35
C ALA A 11 -29.70 12.73 -45.83
N PHE A 12 -30.46 11.75 -45.36
CA PHE A 12 -30.61 11.44 -43.93
C PHE A 12 -29.33 10.75 -43.42
N LEU A 13 -28.55 11.46 -42.60
CA LEU A 13 -27.41 10.90 -41.86
C LEU A 13 -27.94 10.14 -40.64
N TRP A 14 -27.84 8.81 -40.67
CA TRP A 14 -28.07 7.96 -39.51
C TRP A 14 -26.81 7.99 -38.62
N VAL A 15 -26.93 8.59 -37.44
CA VAL A 15 -25.89 8.52 -36.40
C VAL A 15 -26.07 7.18 -35.67
N THR A 16 -25.24 6.20 -36.01
CA THR A 16 -25.12 4.96 -35.23
C THR A 16 -24.23 5.22 -34.03
N ALA A 17 -24.83 5.26 -32.83
CA ALA A 17 -24.09 5.26 -31.59
C ALA A 17 -23.47 3.86 -31.37
N THR A 18 -22.17 3.73 -31.64
CA THR A 18 -21.37 2.57 -31.24
C THR A 18 -21.13 2.62 -29.73
N LEU A 19 -21.83 1.77 -28.99
CA LEU A 19 -21.46 1.40 -27.62
C LEU A 19 -20.13 0.65 -27.69
N ALA A 20 -19.06 1.27 -27.20
CA ALA A 20 -17.78 0.60 -27.00
C ALA A 20 -17.95 -0.39 -25.85
N THR A 21 -18.02 -1.68 -26.18
CA THR A 21 -17.76 -2.76 -25.23
C THR A 21 -16.28 -2.75 -24.89
N GLU A 22 -15.95 -2.33 -23.67
CA GLU A 22 -14.61 -2.42 -23.08
C GLU A 22 -14.27 -3.92 -23.01
N ALA A 23 -13.42 -4.38 -23.94
CA ALA A 23 -12.97 -5.75 -23.99
C ALA A 23 -12.11 -6.00 -22.74
N GLU A 24 -12.58 -6.90 -21.88
CA GLU A 24 -11.84 -7.38 -20.71
C GLU A 24 -10.56 -8.05 -21.21
N SER A 25 -9.46 -7.31 -21.17
CA SER A 25 -8.15 -7.79 -21.58
C SER A 25 -7.75 -8.97 -20.70
N PRO A 26 -7.05 -9.99 -21.25
CA PRO A 26 -6.49 -11.05 -20.43
C PRO A 26 -5.67 -10.44 -19.27
N ASN A 27 -5.69 -11.08 -18.09
CA ASN A 27 -4.95 -10.70 -16.87
C ASN A 27 -3.43 -10.78 -17.08
N VAL A 28 -2.88 -10.07 -18.06
CA VAL A 28 -1.50 -10.10 -18.49
C VAL A 28 -0.99 -8.66 -18.53
N VAL A 29 0.16 -8.46 -17.92
CA VAL A 29 0.84 -7.18 -17.88
C VAL A 29 2.14 -7.29 -18.65
N ARG A 30 2.39 -6.34 -19.53
CA ARG A 30 3.62 -6.28 -20.33
C ARG A 30 4.60 -5.31 -19.69
N ILE A 31 5.83 -5.77 -19.59
CA ILE A 31 6.95 -4.99 -19.08
C ILE A 31 7.90 -4.77 -20.23
N HIS A 32 8.30 -3.50 -20.40
CA HIS A 32 9.23 -3.10 -21.43
C HIS A 32 10.52 -2.58 -20.82
N HIS A 33 11.58 -2.56 -21.61
CA HIS A 33 12.87 -2.00 -21.18
C HIS A 33 13.55 -1.23 -22.30
N ARG A 34 14.50 -0.38 -21.92
CA ARG A 34 15.47 0.24 -22.81
C ARG A 34 16.66 0.75 -22.02
N VAL A 35 17.71 1.14 -22.72
CA VAL A 35 18.73 2.00 -22.15
C VAL A 35 18.63 3.40 -22.73
N ALA A 36 18.71 4.40 -21.85
CA ALA A 36 18.67 5.80 -22.22
C ALA A 36 19.88 6.54 -21.67
N HIS A 37 20.40 7.48 -22.45
CA HIS A 37 21.44 8.40 -22.03
C HIS A 37 21.06 9.83 -22.45
N PRO A 38 21.22 10.87 -21.59
CA PRO A 38 20.78 12.23 -21.91
C PRO A 38 21.37 12.84 -23.20
N ASN A 39 22.59 12.41 -23.57
CA ASN A 39 23.31 12.91 -24.75
C ASN A 39 23.13 12.02 -26.00
N LEU A 40 22.36 10.93 -25.92
CA LEU A 40 22.10 10.05 -27.06
C LEU A 40 20.63 10.16 -27.50
N PRO A 41 20.32 9.84 -28.77
CA PRO A 41 18.93 9.74 -29.22
C PRO A 41 18.13 8.75 -28.36
N VAL A 42 16.87 9.07 -28.12
CA VAL A 42 15.97 8.19 -27.37
C VAL A 42 15.60 7.00 -28.23
N VAL A 43 15.88 5.80 -27.73
CA VAL A 43 15.48 4.52 -28.33
C VAL A 43 14.07 4.17 -27.83
N PRO A 44 13.19 3.60 -28.67
CA PRO A 44 11.88 3.11 -28.23
C PRO A 44 12.03 2.00 -27.19
N PHE A 45 10.96 1.76 -26.44
CA PHE A 45 10.91 0.63 -25.52
C PHE A 45 10.78 -0.69 -26.30
N VAL A 46 11.46 -1.73 -25.82
CA VAL A 46 11.31 -3.11 -26.35
C VAL A 46 10.77 -4.02 -25.26
N GLU A 47 10.10 -5.09 -25.65
CA GLU A 47 9.45 -5.98 -24.69
C GLU A 47 10.51 -6.74 -23.87
N ARG A 48 10.43 -6.60 -22.54
CA ARG A 48 11.26 -7.35 -21.60
C ARG A 48 10.61 -8.68 -21.21
N GLY A 49 9.29 -8.69 -21.10
CA GLY A 49 8.53 -9.88 -20.76
C GLY A 49 7.13 -9.59 -20.25
N THR A 50 6.43 -10.65 -19.86
CA THR A 50 5.03 -10.59 -19.44
C THR A 50 4.81 -11.20 -18.08
N ILE A 51 3.87 -10.63 -17.33
CA ILE A 51 3.47 -11.09 -16.00
C ILE A 51 2.02 -11.51 -16.10
N VAL A 52 1.74 -12.78 -15.82
CA VAL A 52 0.38 -13.29 -15.72
C VAL A 52 -0.12 -12.98 -14.32
N LEU A 53 -1.10 -12.09 -14.23
CA LEU A 53 -1.76 -11.76 -12.98
C LEU A 53 -2.79 -12.84 -12.64
N PRO A 54 -2.89 -13.22 -11.35
CA PRO A 54 -3.91 -14.15 -10.90
C PRO A 54 -5.28 -13.46 -10.88
N ASP A 55 -6.33 -14.22 -11.18
CA ASP A 55 -7.69 -13.69 -11.26
C ASP A 55 -8.12 -13.01 -9.95
N SER A 56 -8.56 -11.76 -10.09
CA SER A 56 -9.02 -10.90 -8.99
C SER A 56 -10.29 -11.43 -8.30
N SER A 57 -11.03 -12.35 -8.93
CA SER A 57 -12.27 -12.94 -8.39
C SER A 57 -12.05 -13.86 -7.19
N ASN A 58 -10.86 -14.46 -7.06
CA ASN A 58 -10.54 -15.41 -5.99
C ASN A 58 -9.57 -14.86 -4.93
N THR A 59 -9.06 -13.64 -5.10
CA THR A 59 -8.15 -13.01 -4.14
C THR A 59 -8.94 -12.12 -3.19
N ARG A 60 -9.04 -12.54 -1.92
CA ARG A 60 -9.54 -11.68 -0.85
C ARG A 60 -8.69 -10.42 -0.82
N ALA A 61 -9.31 -9.24 -0.71
CA ALA A 61 -8.61 -7.98 -0.52
C ALA A 61 -7.54 -8.12 0.60
N GLY A 62 -6.27 -8.19 0.21
CA GLY A 62 -5.13 -8.38 1.13
C GLY A 62 -4.39 -9.72 1.07
N SER A 63 -4.84 -10.74 0.33
CA SER A 63 -4.07 -11.97 0.10
C SER A 63 -3.29 -11.89 -1.21
N VAL A 64 -1.98 -11.60 -1.13
CA VAL A 64 -1.07 -11.64 -2.29
C VAL A 64 -0.69 -13.11 -2.55
N PRO A 65 -0.87 -13.64 -3.77
CA PRO A 65 -0.49 -15.01 -4.08
C PRO A 65 1.03 -15.20 -4.08
N SER A 66 1.45 -16.38 -3.61
CA SER A 66 2.80 -16.66 -3.11
C SER A 66 3.87 -16.93 -4.18
N SER A 67 3.53 -16.87 -5.47
CA SER A 67 4.52 -17.04 -6.55
C SER A 67 3.99 -16.45 -7.85
N ILE A 68 4.43 -15.24 -8.17
CA ILE A 68 4.26 -14.64 -9.49
C ILE A 68 5.64 -14.53 -10.10
N SER A 69 5.76 -14.97 -11.35
CA SER A 69 7.01 -14.92 -12.11
C SER A 69 6.82 -14.08 -13.35
N LEU A 70 7.87 -13.38 -13.74
CA LEU A 70 7.99 -12.79 -15.06
C LEU A 70 8.32 -13.90 -16.06
N VAL A 71 7.63 -13.92 -17.19
CA VAL A 71 8.00 -14.71 -18.36
C VAL A 71 8.84 -13.79 -19.26
N PRO A 72 10.16 -14.02 -19.39
CA PRO A 72 11.01 -13.14 -20.18
C PRO A 72 10.67 -13.23 -21.67
N SER A 73 10.89 -12.14 -22.40
CA SER A 73 10.80 -12.12 -23.87
C SER A 73 11.93 -12.93 -24.49
N GLU A 74 11.72 -13.43 -25.71
CA GLU A 74 12.75 -14.17 -26.44
C GLU A 74 13.92 -13.26 -26.88
N SER A 75 13.65 -11.96 -27.08
CA SER A 75 14.63 -10.98 -27.54
C SER A 75 15.50 -10.40 -26.42
N ILE A 76 15.17 -10.61 -25.13
CA ILE A 76 15.81 -9.91 -24.01
C ILE A 76 17.34 -9.97 -24.01
N GLN A 77 17.91 -11.10 -24.41
CA GLN A 77 19.37 -11.28 -24.46
C GLN A 77 20.00 -10.49 -25.61
N ASP A 78 19.35 -10.52 -26.77
CA ASP A 78 19.80 -9.81 -27.96
C ASP A 78 19.64 -8.29 -27.77
N ASP A 79 18.56 -7.86 -27.12
CA ASP A 79 18.28 -6.48 -26.76
C ASP A 79 19.37 -5.94 -25.81
N LEU A 80 19.69 -6.68 -24.73
CA LEU A 80 20.75 -6.31 -23.80
C LEU A 80 22.15 -6.28 -24.46
N ALA A 81 22.42 -7.21 -25.37
CA ALA A 81 23.66 -7.21 -26.15
C ALA A 81 23.73 -5.96 -27.05
N SER A 82 22.66 -5.62 -27.77
CA SER A 82 22.62 -4.42 -28.62
C SER A 82 22.82 -3.14 -27.83
N PHE A 83 22.21 -3.02 -26.64
CA PHE A 83 22.40 -1.86 -25.77
C PHE A 83 23.84 -1.71 -25.27
N SER A 84 24.57 -2.82 -25.11
CA SER A 84 25.99 -2.75 -24.73
C SER A 84 26.90 -2.24 -25.85
N GLU A 85 26.49 -2.43 -27.12
CA GLU A 85 27.21 -1.94 -28.29
C GLU A 85 26.90 -0.45 -28.56
N ASP A 86 25.65 -0.05 -28.35
CA ASP A 86 25.18 1.32 -28.61
C ASP A 86 25.72 2.35 -27.60
N ILE A 87 26.13 1.91 -26.42
CA ILE A 87 26.60 2.79 -25.35
C ILE A 87 28.12 2.75 -25.28
N PRO A 88 28.81 3.88 -25.51
CA PRO A 88 30.25 3.93 -25.37
C PRO A 88 30.67 3.52 -23.94
N PRO A 89 31.72 2.69 -23.78
CA PRO A 89 32.11 2.14 -22.48
C PRO A 89 32.54 3.20 -21.45
N ASN A 90 32.90 4.39 -21.92
CA ASN A 90 33.34 5.52 -21.08
C ASN A 90 32.22 6.54 -20.82
N LEU A 91 30.98 6.24 -21.21
CA LEU A 91 29.86 7.16 -21.09
C LEU A 91 29.16 6.98 -19.75
N GLU A 92 29.54 7.80 -18.77
CA GLU A 92 28.87 7.85 -17.48
C GLU A 92 27.46 8.45 -17.59
N GLY A 93 26.54 7.97 -16.74
CA GLY A 93 25.18 8.51 -16.68
C GLY A 93 24.16 7.78 -17.55
N ALA A 94 24.52 6.65 -18.16
CA ALA A 94 23.57 5.79 -18.86
C ALA A 94 22.62 5.11 -17.87
N MET A 95 21.34 5.09 -18.20
CA MET A 95 20.25 4.66 -17.33
C MET A 95 19.44 3.54 -17.98
N TYR A 96 19.27 2.45 -17.25
CA TYR A 96 18.41 1.36 -17.65
C TYR A 96 16.99 1.65 -17.16
N GLN A 97 16.05 1.68 -18.09
CA GLN A 97 14.67 2.05 -17.84
C GLN A 97 13.78 0.83 -18.02
N ILE A 98 12.87 0.61 -17.08
CA ILE A 98 11.81 -0.38 -17.16
C ILE A 98 10.48 0.36 -17.20
N ALA A 99 9.61 -0.01 -18.13
CA ALA A 99 8.28 0.58 -18.28
C ALA A 99 7.16 -0.46 -18.10
N LEU A 100 6.04 -0.01 -17.56
CA LEU A 100 4.79 -0.75 -17.42
C LEU A 100 3.81 -0.24 -18.46
N GLU A 101 3.39 -1.12 -19.35
CA GLU A 101 2.30 -0.86 -20.28
C GLU A 101 0.97 -0.93 -19.53
N HIS A 102 0.17 0.14 -19.59
CA HIS A 102 -1.16 0.14 -19.00
C HIS A 102 -2.17 -0.53 -19.96
N PRO A 103 -3.12 -1.34 -19.44
CA PRO A 103 -4.09 -2.01 -20.30
C PRO A 103 -4.93 -1.01 -21.10
N GLY A 104 -4.80 -1.06 -22.44
CA GLY A 104 -5.52 -0.17 -23.36
C GLY A 104 -4.75 1.10 -23.77
N ASP A 105 -3.56 1.34 -23.21
CA ASP A 105 -2.71 2.49 -23.54
C ASP A 105 -1.43 2.02 -24.26
N GLU A 106 -1.44 2.13 -25.59
CA GLU A 106 -0.28 1.80 -26.44
C GLU A 106 0.75 2.94 -26.56
N ASP A 107 0.44 4.13 -26.02
CA ASP A 107 1.34 5.28 -26.06
C ASP A 107 2.41 5.19 -24.96
N GLU A 108 3.67 4.98 -25.37
CA GLU A 108 4.85 4.94 -24.49
C GLU A 108 4.95 6.17 -23.56
N SER A 109 4.40 7.32 -23.96
CA SER A 109 4.44 8.55 -23.16
C SER A 109 3.63 8.48 -21.86
N GLN A 110 2.65 7.58 -21.80
CA GLN A 110 1.77 7.39 -20.65
C GLN A 110 2.26 6.30 -19.70
N TRP A 111 3.24 5.51 -20.12
CA TRP A 111 3.72 4.37 -19.33
C TRP A 111 4.44 4.81 -18.06
N ALA A 112 4.25 4.04 -16.99
CA ALA A 112 4.99 4.27 -15.75
C ALA A 112 6.41 3.70 -15.88
N VAL A 113 7.43 4.52 -15.60
CA VAL A 113 8.85 4.17 -15.80
C VAL A 113 9.61 4.18 -14.48
N SER A 114 10.38 3.11 -14.21
CA SER A 114 11.40 3.06 -13.16
C SER A 114 12.79 2.99 -13.78
N ILE A 115 13.79 3.53 -13.08
CA ILE A 115 15.12 3.77 -13.63
C ILE A 115 16.21 3.30 -12.66
N VAL A 116 17.24 2.64 -13.18
CA VAL A 116 18.47 2.30 -12.46
C VAL A 116 19.69 2.69 -13.28
N LYS A 117 20.84 2.90 -12.62
CA LYS A 117 22.10 3.13 -13.34
C LYS A 117 22.51 1.84 -14.06
N THR A 118 22.81 1.95 -15.35
CA THR A 118 23.25 0.79 -16.18
C THR A 118 24.50 0.12 -15.62
N CYS A 119 25.43 0.91 -15.08
CA CYS A 119 26.68 0.43 -14.49
C CYS A 119 26.50 -0.56 -13.33
N LEU A 120 25.30 -0.64 -12.73
CA LEU A 120 24.99 -1.58 -11.66
C LEU A 120 24.55 -2.94 -12.18
N LEU A 121 24.11 -3.04 -13.45
CA LEU A 121 23.62 -4.29 -14.03
C LEU A 121 24.69 -5.39 -14.12
N PRO A 122 25.93 -5.13 -14.56
CA PRO A 122 26.93 -6.20 -14.73
C PRO A 122 27.30 -6.90 -13.41
N GLU A 123 27.29 -6.19 -12.29
CA GLU A 123 27.58 -6.76 -10.96
C GLU A 123 26.34 -7.30 -10.24
N SER A 124 25.15 -7.00 -10.75
CA SER A 124 23.89 -7.48 -10.18
C SER A 124 23.67 -8.95 -10.55
N THR A 125 23.22 -9.74 -9.57
CA THR A 125 22.88 -11.16 -9.74
C THR A 125 21.39 -11.40 -9.80
N SER A 126 20.60 -10.48 -9.24
CA SER A 126 19.15 -10.59 -9.08
C SER A 126 18.49 -9.23 -9.24
N ASP A 127 17.23 -9.22 -9.63
CA ASP A 127 16.39 -8.04 -9.66
C ASP A 127 15.03 -8.26 -9.02
N THR A 128 14.42 -7.16 -8.59
CA THR A 128 13.10 -7.14 -7.97
C THR A 128 12.24 -6.11 -8.69
N LEU A 129 11.11 -6.57 -9.21
CA LEU A 129 10.08 -5.75 -9.80
C LEU A 129 8.90 -5.66 -8.83
N VAL A 130 8.52 -4.45 -8.44
CA VAL A 130 7.39 -4.20 -7.54
C VAL A 130 6.26 -3.55 -8.33
N LEU A 131 5.16 -4.25 -8.54
CA LEU A 131 3.98 -3.72 -9.22
C LEU A 131 3.00 -3.17 -8.19
N HIS A 132 2.61 -1.92 -8.35
CA HIS A 132 1.63 -1.27 -7.48
C HIS A 132 0.26 -1.23 -8.15
N PHE A 133 -0.75 -1.60 -7.39
CA PHE A 133 -2.13 -1.69 -7.84
C PHE A 133 -2.99 -0.63 -7.19
N SER A 134 -3.90 -0.09 -7.98
CA SER A 134 -4.94 0.83 -7.52
C SER A 134 -6.03 0.08 -6.74
N ALA A 135 -6.94 0.82 -6.10
CA ALA A 135 -8.08 0.23 -5.41
C ALA A 135 -9.03 -0.55 -6.34
N SER A 136 -9.02 -0.25 -7.65
CA SER A 136 -9.76 -0.99 -8.67
C SER A 136 -9.05 -2.26 -9.15
N GLY A 137 -7.87 -2.58 -8.61
CA GLY A 137 -7.10 -3.77 -8.99
C GLY A 137 -6.36 -3.64 -10.32
N LYS A 138 -6.30 -2.44 -10.93
CA LYS A 138 -5.47 -2.18 -12.12
C LYS A 138 -4.04 -1.77 -11.69
N PRO A 139 -2.98 -2.31 -12.32
CA PRO A 139 -1.62 -1.87 -12.08
C PRO A 139 -1.46 -0.43 -12.59
N PHE A 140 -0.79 0.44 -11.82
CA PHE A 140 -0.66 1.86 -12.17
C PHE A 140 0.79 2.35 -12.19
N THR A 141 1.68 1.74 -11.41
CA THR A 141 3.11 2.07 -11.42
C THR A 141 3.96 0.85 -11.06
N LEU A 142 5.25 0.92 -11.36
CA LEU A 142 6.24 -0.09 -11.03
C LEU A 142 7.46 0.54 -10.34
N ASP A 143 8.09 -0.22 -9.46
CA ASP A 143 9.46 0.05 -9.00
C ASP A 143 10.39 -1.08 -9.46
N TYR A 144 11.61 -0.72 -9.83
CA TYR A 144 12.64 -1.67 -10.26
C TYR A 144 13.90 -1.50 -9.43
N PHE A 145 14.38 -2.62 -8.88
CA PHE A 145 15.60 -2.68 -8.07
C PHE A 145 16.50 -3.81 -8.57
N VAL A 146 17.81 -3.58 -8.48
CA VAL A 146 18.83 -4.58 -8.78
C VAL A 146 19.63 -4.88 -7.52
N SER A 147 20.26 -6.05 -7.45
CA SER A 147 21.06 -6.46 -6.29
C SER A 147 22.16 -7.45 -6.69
N PRO A 148 23.36 -7.36 -6.07
CA PRO A 148 23.76 -6.38 -5.05
C PRO A 148 24.04 -4.98 -5.62
N VAL A 149 23.91 -3.96 -4.77
CA VAL A 149 24.32 -2.57 -5.07
C VAL A 149 25.39 -2.16 -4.06
N PRO A 150 26.47 -1.48 -4.48
CA PRO A 150 27.45 -0.92 -3.55
C PRO A 150 26.81 -0.05 -2.48
N HIS A 151 27.38 -0.03 -1.26
CA HIS A 151 26.80 0.69 -0.12
C HIS A 151 26.65 2.19 -0.36
N ASP A 152 27.51 2.78 -1.19
CA ASP A 152 27.44 4.19 -1.60
C ASP A 152 26.54 4.44 -2.82
N GLY A 153 25.98 3.38 -3.43
CA GLY A 153 25.19 3.46 -4.66
C GLY A 153 25.97 4.01 -5.86
N ALA A 154 27.30 4.05 -5.77
CA ALA A 154 28.17 4.50 -6.84
C ALA A 154 28.33 3.40 -7.89
N CYS A 155 28.67 3.82 -9.11
CA CYS A 155 29.08 2.86 -10.13
C CYS A 155 30.44 2.26 -9.71
N PRO A 156 30.63 0.94 -9.86
CA PRO A 156 31.92 0.31 -9.68
C PRO A 156 32.94 0.99 -10.60
N GLN A 157 34.11 1.31 -10.05
CA GLN A 157 35.19 1.90 -10.84
C GLN A 157 35.69 0.86 -11.85
N SER A 158 35.44 1.10 -13.14
CA SER A 158 35.97 0.23 -14.18
C SER A 158 37.50 0.25 -14.12
N LYS A 159 38.11 -0.89 -13.80
CA LYS A 159 39.58 -1.03 -13.81
C LYS A 159 40.15 -1.17 -15.23
N SER A 160 39.28 -1.14 -16.25
CA SER A 160 39.56 -1.48 -17.64
C SER A 160 38.96 -0.41 -18.54
N ASN A 161 39.82 0.37 -19.21
CA ASN A 161 39.40 1.39 -20.19
C ASN A 161 38.87 0.80 -21.51
N ASP A 162 38.77 -0.53 -21.64
CA ASP A 162 38.65 -1.20 -22.95
C ASP A 162 37.64 -2.35 -22.98
N SER A 163 36.88 -2.58 -21.90
CA SER A 163 35.85 -3.61 -21.87
C SER A 163 34.47 -3.00 -22.03
N THR A 164 33.80 -3.32 -23.14
CA THR A 164 32.36 -3.06 -23.31
C THR A 164 31.59 -3.71 -22.14
N PRO A 165 30.69 -2.96 -21.47
CA PRO A 165 29.94 -3.50 -20.34
C PRO A 165 28.97 -4.57 -20.85
N ILE A 166 29.20 -5.83 -20.50
CA ILE A 166 28.27 -6.91 -20.81
C ILE A 166 27.11 -6.82 -19.82
N TYR A 167 25.89 -6.60 -20.33
CA TYR A 167 24.68 -6.63 -19.52
C TYR A 167 24.12 -8.06 -19.50
N PRO A 168 24.26 -8.81 -18.40
CA PRO A 168 23.70 -10.16 -18.34
C PRO A 168 22.19 -10.07 -18.19
N THR A 169 21.47 -11.04 -18.77
CA THR A 169 20.12 -11.32 -18.28
C THR A 169 20.21 -11.85 -16.86
N LEU A 170 19.55 -11.13 -15.95
CA LEU A 170 19.45 -11.51 -14.55
C LEU A 170 18.63 -12.79 -14.44
N LYS A 171 19.24 -13.82 -13.85
CA LYS A 171 18.63 -15.17 -13.76
C LYS A 171 17.55 -15.24 -12.70
N ASP A 172 17.66 -14.40 -11.67
CA ASP A 172 16.77 -14.39 -10.51
C ASP A 172 15.94 -13.08 -10.49
N THR A 173 14.84 -13.05 -11.24
CA THR A 173 13.87 -11.95 -11.21
C THR A 173 12.72 -12.25 -10.27
N GLN A 174 12.60 -11.46 -9.20
CA GLN A 174 11.49 -11.52 -8.27
C GLN A 174 10.41 -10.51 -8.63
N VAL A 175 9.14 -10.94 -8.66
CA VAL A 175 7.98 -10.05 -8.84
C VAL A 175 7.19 -9.96 -7.54
N ILE A 176 6.93 -8.73 -7.09
CA ILE A 176 6.17 -8.42 -5.87
C ILE A 176 4.95 -7.60 -6.23
N LEU A 177 3.75 -8.04 -5.86
CA LEU A 177 2.54 -7.23 -6.00
C LEU A 177 2.24 -6.44 -4.72
N ARG A 178 2.05 -5.13 -4.86
CA ARG A 178 1.67 -4.20 -3.80
C ARG A 178 0.23 -3.72 -4.04
N PRO A 179 -0.76 -4.22 -3.28
CA PRO A 179 -2.12 -3.69 -3.37
C PRO A 179 -2.22 -2.30 -2.73
N ALA A 180 -3.21 -1.51 -3.16
CA ALA A 180 -3.56 -0.26 -2.51
C ALA A 180 -3.88 -0.50 -1.02
N ARG A 181 -3.25 0.27 -0.14
CA ARG A 181 -3.50 0.23 1.31
C ARG A 181 -4.29 1.46 1.72
N LEU A 182 -5.37 1.24 2.46
CA LEU A 182 -6.06 2.32 3.15
C LEU A 182 -5.24 2.74 4.38
N PRO A 183 -5.17 4.04 4.69
CA PRO A 183 -4.58 4.49 5.94
C PRO A 183 -5.37 3.90 7.12
N PRO A 184 -4.73 3.74 8.29
CA PRO A 184 -5.45 3.36 9.50
C PRO A 184 -6.55 4.38 9.80
N LEU A 185 -7.72 3.90 10.23
CA LEU A 185 -8.81 4.80 10.61
C LEU A 185 -8.38 5.64 11.83
N PRO A 186 -8.69 6.94 11.86
CA PRO A 186 -8.39 7.77 13.01
C PRO A 186 -9.18 7.30 14.23
N GLU A 187 -8.50 7.18 15.37
CA GLU A 187 -9.16 6.90 16.64
C GLU A 187 -9.87 8.17 17.14
N LEU A 188 -11.16 8.28 16.80
CA LEU A 188 -12.00 9.34 17.34
C LEU A 188 -12.39 9.00 18.77
N ARG A 189 -12.29 9.98 19.67
CA ARG A 189 -12.86 9.86 21.02
C ARG A 189 -14.36 9.60 20.88
N THR A 190 -14.88 8.63 21.64
CA THR A 190 -16.31 8.42 21.73
C THR A 190 -16.97 9.70 22.26
N PRO A 191 -18.01 10.23 21.58
CA PRO A 191 -18.71 11.39 22.08
C PRO A 191 -19.32 11.06 23.46
N PRO A 192 -19.35 12.00 24.41
CA PRO A 192 -20.06 11.82 25.66
C PRO A 192 -21.50 11.38 25.41
N PRO A 193 -22.07 10.48 26.24
CA PRO A 193 -23.46 10.10 26.10
C PRO A 193 -24.35 11.34 26.22
N LEU A 194 -25.26 11.50 25.27
CA LEU A 194 -26.24 12.60 25.25
C LEU A 194 -27.54 12.13 25.90
N THR A 195 -28.21 13.04 26.60
CA THR A 195 -29.61 12.84 27.02
C THR A 195 -30.54 12.88 25.79
N PRO A 196 -31.83 12.45 25.89
CA PRO A 196 -32.80 12.57 24.80
C PRO A 196 -33.02 14.02 24.31
N GLN A 197 -32.58 15.01 25.11
CA GLN A 197 -32.62 16.45 24.85
C GLN A 197 -31.31 16.99 24.26
N GLY A 198 -30.29 16.15 24.05
CA GLY A 198 -29.02 16.55 23.43
C GLY A 198 -28.01 17.21 24.37
N GLU A 199 -28.25 17.20 25.67
CA GLU A 199 -27.30 17.74 26.65
C GLU A 199 -26.30 16.65 27.10
N PRO A 200 -25.02 17.01 27.37
CA PRO A 200 -24.04 16.07 27.91
C PRO A 200 -24.53 15.51 29.24
N VAL A 201 -24.55 14.17 29.39
CA VAL A 201 -24.89 13.53 30.67
C VAL A 201 -23.86 13.96 31.71
N GLN A 202 -24.27 14.82 32.65
CA GLN A 202 -23.41 15.18 33.76
C GLN A 202 -23.17 13.95 34.64
N PRO A 203 -21.93 13.73 35.12
CA PRO A 203 -21.65 12.67 36.05
C PRO A 203 -22.54 12.85 37.29
N ILE A 204 -23.16 11.75 37.73
CA ILE A 204 -23.99 11.76 38.94
C ILE A 204 -23.12 12.29 40.08
N ALA A 205 -23.53 13.41 40.69
CA ALA A 205 -22.78 14.03 41.77
C ALA A 205 -22.53 13.01 42.89
N GLU A 206 -21.26 12.72 43.17
CA GLU A 206 -20.88 11.83 44.25
C GLU A 206 -21.33 12.45 45.58
N LYS A 207 -22.18 11.74 46.33
CA LYS A 207 -22.62 12.20 47.64
C LYS A 207 -21.41 12.26 48.58
N SER A 208 -21.26 13.37 49.32
CA SER A 208 -20.16 13.51 50.27
C SER A 208 -20.23 12.45 51.37
N PHE A 209 -19.07 12.11 51.96
CA PHE A 209 -18.98 11.13 53.05
C PHE A 209 -19.95 11.44 54.19
N ILE A 210 -20.04 12.71 54.61
CA ILE A 210 -20.97 13.15 55.64
C ILE A 210 -22.42 12.89 55.22
N GLN A 211 -22.79 13.19 53.97
CA GLN A 211 -24.14 12.95 53.46
C GLN A 211 -24.51 11.46 53.45
N LYS A 212 -23.54 10.56 53.26
CA LYS A 212 -23.75 9.12 53.28
C LYS A 212 -23.80 8.54 54.70
N TYR A 213 -23.02 9.08 55.64
CA TYR A 213 -22.77 8.45 56.94
C TYR A 213 -23.27 9.23 58.17
N TRP A 214 -23.93 10.39 58.01
CA TRP A 214 -24.40 11.20 59.14
C TRP A 214 -25.31 10.44 60.10
N ILE A 215 -26.17 9.55 59.61
CA ILE A 215 -27.10 8.77 60.45
C ILE A 215 -26.34 7.86 61.43
N TYR A 216 -25.22 7.27 61.00
CA TYR A 216 -24.39 6.42 61.86
C TYR A 216 -23.66 7.24 62.92
N VAL A 217 -23.21 8.45 62.57
CA VAL A 217 -22.59 9.38 63.53
C VAL A 217 -23.59 9.76 64.61
N VAL A 218 -24.84 10.06 64.24
CA VAL A 218 -25.93 10.37 65.20
C VAL A 218 -26.24 9.19 66.10
N ILE A 219 -26.37 7.97 65.54
CA ILE A 219 -26.63 6.75 66.31
C ILE A 219 -25.48 6.48 67.30
N LEU A 220 -24.22 6.62 66.88
CA LEU A 220 -23.05 6.42 67.73
C LEU A 220 -23.01 7.44 68.88
N LEU A 221 -23.25 8.73 68.59
CA LEU A 221 -23.33 9.78 69.60
C LEU A 221 -24.48 9.53 70.59
N GLY A 222 -25.64 9.10 70.10
CA GLY A 222 -26.78 8.74 70.95
C GLY A 222 -26.46 7.57 71.88
N ALA A 223 -25.79 6.53 71.36
CA ALA A 223 -25.36 5.39 72.16
C ALA A 223 -24.37 5.80 73.27
N ILE A 224 -23.36 6.65 72.95
CA ILE A 224 -22.37 7.15 73.93
C ILE A 224 -23.05 7.97 75.03
N LEU A 225 -24.05 8.79 74.68
CA LEU A 225 -24.79 9.60 75.66
C LEU A 225 -25.70 8.75 76.56
N MET A 226 -26.25 7.64 76.06
CA MET A 226 -27.06 6.70 76.85
C MET A 226 -26.21 5.70 77.64
N SER A 227 -24.96 5.44 77.24
CA SER A 227 -24.00 4.62 77.98
C SER A 227 -23.20 5.42 79.01
N GLY A 228 -23.83 6.36 79.72
CA GLY A 228 -23.19 7.14 80.79
C GLY A 228 -22.34 6.26 81.73
N PRO A 229 -21.29 6.82 82.36
CA PRO A 229 -20.30 6.04 83.10
C PRO A 229 -20.98 5.08 84.09
N GLN A 230 -20.75 3.78 83.90
CA GLN A 230 -21.19 2.77 84.86
C GLN A 230 -20.42 2.99 86.16
N GLU A 231 -21.10 3.38 87.23
CA GLU A 231 -20.55 3.30 88.58
C GLU A 231 -20.26 1.82 88.90
N GLU A 232 -19.03 1.53 89.32
CA GLU A 232 -18.57 0.18 89.67
C GLU A 232 -19.43 -0.41 90.82
N PRO A 233 -19.94 -1.65 90.72
CA PRO A 233 -20.62 -2.27 91.86
C PRO A 233 -19.63 -2.78 92.91
N GLN A 234 -19.79 -2.23 94.11
CA GLN A 234 -19.23 -2.65 95.39
C GLN A 234 -19.37 -4.17 95.62
N LYS A 235 -18.23 -4.88 95.69
CA LYS A 235 -18.15 -6.33 95.90
C LYS A 235 -18.41 -6.70 97.38
N GLY A 236 -19.68 -6.78 97.78
CA GLY A 236 -20.15 -7.49 98.98
C GLY A 236 -20.38 -8.98 98.66
N GLY A 237 -19.84 -9.87 99.50
CA GLY A 237 -19.67 -11.29 99.19
C GLY A 237 -20.82 -12.24 99.53
N GLY A 238 -20.51 -13.54 99.40
CA GLY A 238 -21.20 -14.64 100.07
C GLY A 238 -21.77 -15.73 99.15
N GLY A 239 -21.14 -16.92 99.20
CA GLY A 239 -21.72 -18.28 99.01
C GLY A 239 -22.38 -18.61 97.66
N GLY A 240 -22.00 -19.62 96.88
CA GLY A 240 -21.52 -20.96 97.25
C GLY A 240 -22.65 -21.98 97.04
N ALA A 241 -22.61 -22.76 95.96
CA ALA A 241 -23.17 -24.12 95.85
C ALA A 241 -22.77 -24.79 94.52
N LYS A 242 -22.10 -25.93 94.64
CA LYS A 242 -21.91 -26.98 93.62
C LYS A 242 -23.20 -27.79 93.44
N THR A 243 -23.34 -28.48 92.30
CA THR A 243 -23.51 -29.95 92.10
C THR A 243 -23.98 -30.19 90.67
N ASP A 244 -23.19 -30.88 89.85
CA ASP A 244 -23.38 -32.29 89.42
C ASP A 244 -24.52 -32.47 88.40
#